data_AF-A0A968NDB9-F1
#
_entry.id   AF-A0A968NDB9-F1
#
_cell.length_a   1.000
_cell.length_b   1.000
_cell.length_c   1.000
_cell.angle_alpha   90.00
_cell.angle_beta   90.00
_cell.angle_gamma   90.00
#
_symmetry.space_group_name_H-M   'P 1'
#
loop_
_entity.id
_entity.type
_entity.pdbx_description
1 polymer ?
#
loop_
_entity_poly.entity_id
_entity_poly.type
_entity_poly.pdbx_seq_one_letter_code
_entity_poly.pdbx_strand_id
1 'polypeptide(L)'
;MGGWGEDVKNQPDRPAVPHALPQYWIARTPITNAQWQAWVDAGGEPSYAADESRSNTLNQPVVAVTWFMCRDFCAWLTQQLAGALPEGYEIRLPTEAEWEVAAAYDGRGNRRMYPWGDTPEPNADHAIFADAQGNNLGAAAPVGVCVAGAAACGAADMAGNVFE
;
A
#
# COMPACT_ATOMS: atom_id res chain seq x y z
N MET A 1 -19.05 23.55 -12.70
CA MET A 1 -19.32 23.61 -11.25
C MET A 1 -20.42 22.61 -10.95
N GLY A 2 -20.06 21.37 -10.63
CA GLY A 2 -20.97 20.30 -10.20
C GLY A 2 -20.40 19.72 -8.92
N GLY A 3 -21.21 19.71 -7.87
CA GLY A 3 -20.81 19.43 -6.50
C GLY A 3 -20.37 17.98 -6.30
N TRP A 4 -19.26 17.81 -5.61
CA TRP A 4 -18.80 16.53 -5.08
C TRP A 4 -19.31 16.43 -3.64
N GLY A 5 -20.39 15.69 -3.46
CA GLY A 5 -20.94 15.38 -2.16
C GLY A 5 -21.99 14.29 -2.33
N GLU A 6 -21.81 13.19 -1.59
CA GLU A 6 -22.80 12.13 -1.33
C GLU A 6 -22.78 10.85 -2.21
N ASP A 7 -22.36 10.88 -3.48
CA ASP A 7 -22.60 9.71 -4.38
C ASP A 7 -21.58 8.56 -4.35
N VAL A 8 -20.45 8.66 -3.64
CA VAL A 8 -19.44 7.57 -3.60
C VAL A 8 -19.73 6.55 -2.49
N LYS A 9 -20.57 6.88 -1.51
CA LYS A 9 -20.82 6.03 -0.33
C LYS A 9 -21.78 4.86 -0.55
N ASN A 10 -22.41 4.76 -1.73
CA ASN A 10 -23.52 3.84 -2.01
C ASN A 10 -23.36 2.99 -3.27
N GLN A 11 -22.16 2.88 -3.86
CA GLN A 11 -21.96 1.87 -4.89
C GLN A 11 -21.86 0.50 -4.21
N PRO A 12 -22.74 -0.46 -4.51
CA PRO A 12 -22.58 -1.81 -4.01
C PRO A 12 -21.25 -2.36 -4.54
N ASP A 13 -20.42 -2.89 -3.64
CA ASP A 13 -19.28 -3.74 -4.01
C ASP A 13 -19.76 -4.72 -5.10
N ARG A 14 -18.91 -4.93 -6.11
CA ARG A 14 -19.15 -6.00 -7.10
C ARG A 14 -19.43 -7.30 -6.33
N PRO A 15 -20.39 -8.13 -6.76
CA PRO A 15 -20.65 -9.40 -6.08
C PRO A 15 -19.34 -10.19 -5.99
N ALA A 16 -19.02 -10.68 -4.79
CA ALA A 16 -17.80 -11.43 -4.54
C ALA A 16 -17.71 -12.60 -5.52
N VAL A 17 -16.75 -12.53 -6.44
CA VAL A 17 -16.41 -13.66 -7.32
C VAL A 17 -15.30 -14.43 -6.62
N PRO A 18 -15.50 -15.72 -6.29
CA PRO A 18 -14.45 -16.52 -5.66
C PRO A 18 -13.27 -16.66 -6.62
N HIS A 19 -12.17 -15.98 -6.33
CA HIS A 19 -10.89 -16.20 -6.99
C HIS A 19 -10.03 -17.06 -6.07
N ALA A 20 -9.75 -18.30 -6.48
CA ALA A 20 -8.73 -19.10 -5.81
C ALA A 20 -7.37 -18.49 -6.13
N LEU A 21 -6.79 -17.78 -5.16
CA LEU A 21 -5.46 -17.20 -5.28
C LEU A 21 -4.40 -18.25 -4.92
N PRO A 22 -3.26 -18.31 -5.64
CA PRO A 22 -2.10 -19.06 -5.18
C PRO A 22 -1.58 -18.44 -3.87
N GLN A 23 -0.71 -19.15 -3.16
CA GLN A 23 0.01 -18.56 -2.02
C GLN A 23 1.00 -17.51 -2.52
N TYR A 24 1.08 -16.38 -1.81
CA TYR A 24 1.98 -15.27 -2.12
C TYR A 24 2.44 -14.59 -0.83
N TRP A 25 3.47 -13.74 -0.96
CA TRP A 25 3.83 -12.76 0.06
C TRP A 25 3.49 -11.37 -0.45
N ILE A 26 3.17 -10.48 0.48
CA ILE A 26 3.01 -9.05 0.21
C ILE A 26 4.03 -8.29 1.05
N ALA A 27 4.48 -7.14 0.55
CA ALA A 27 5.37 -6.27 1.30
C ALA A 27 4.70 -5.86 2.62
N ARG A 28 5.49 -5.79 3.70
CA ARG A 28 4.96 -5.41 5.02
C ARG A 28 4.49 -3.95 5.05
N THR A 29 5.08 -3.10 4.24
CA THR A 29 4.80 -1.66 4.14
C THR A 29 4.89 -1.25 2.69
N PRO A 30 4.33 -0.07 2.32
CA PRO A 30 4.66 0.57 1.06
C PRO A 30 6.17 0.69 0.84
N ILE A 31 6.59 0.77 -0.42
CA ILE A 31 7.99 1.01 -0.79
C ILE A 31 8.41 2.41 -0.34
N THR A 32 9.51 2.51 0.39
CA THR A 32 10.00 3.78 0.93
C THR A 32 10.87 4.54 -0.05
N ASN A 33 11.04 5.85 0.19
CA ASN A 33 12.00 6.66 -0.55
C ASN A 33 13.43 6.11 -0.48
N ALA A 34 13.86 5.53 0.65
CA ALA A 34 15.18 4.91 0.73
C ALA A 34 15.33 3.70 -0.21
N GLN A 35 14.29 2.86 -0.31
CA GLN A 35 14.29 1.70 -1.22
C GLN A 35 14.22 2.16 -2.68
N TRP A 36 13.41 3.16 -2.98
CA TRP A 36 13.35 3.75 -4.31
C TRP A 36 14.68 4.39 -4.71
N GLN A 37 15.35 5.08 -3.77
CA GLN A 37 16.64 5.70 -4.01
C GLN A 37 17.71 4.66 -4.39
N ALA A 38 17.69 3.47 -3.79
CA ALA A 38 18.59 2.39 -4.18
C ALA A 38 18.40 1.94 -5.65
N TRP A 39 17.16 2.01 -6.17
CA TRP A 39 16.90 1.78 -7.59
C TRP A 39 17.39 2.93 -8.46
N VAL A 40 17.16 4.17 -8.05
CA VAL A 40 17.66 5.37 -8.74
C VAL A 40 19.19 5.35 -8.85
N ASP A 41 19.88 5.01 -7.77
CA ASP A 41 21.35 4.90 -7.74
C ASP A 41 21.86 3.80 -8.68
N ALA A 42 21.03 2.80 -8.99
CA ALA A 42 21.30 1.74 -9.96
C ALA A 42 20.87 2.10 -11.40
N GLY A 43 20.47 3.34 -11.66
CA GLY A 43 20.05 3.83 -12.98
C GLY A 43 18.54 3.83 -13.22
N GLY A 44 17.73 3.62 -12.19
CA GLY A 44 16.28 3.78 -12.22
C GLY A 44 15.82 5.24 -12.30
N GLU A 45 14.52 5.44 -12.48
CA GLU A 45 13.93 6.77 -12.62
C GLU A 45 13.57 7.39 -11.25
N PRO A 46 13.93 8.66 -10.99
CA PRO A 46 13.48 9.33 -9.78
C PRO A 46 11.96 9.55 -9.80
N SER A 47 11.34 9.56 -8.62
CA SER A 47 9.94 9.98 -8.47
C SER A 47 9.76 11.44 -8.93
N TYR A 48 8.57 11.79 -9.43
CA TYR A 48 8.24 13.18 -9.77
C TYR A 48 8.19 14.11 -8.54
N ALA A 49 8.17 13.56 -7.33
CA ALA A 49 8.21 14.29 -6.06
C ALA A 49 9.59 14.22 -5.37
N ALA A 50 10.67 13.79 -6.05
CA ALA A 50 11.99 13.61 -5.44
C ALA A 50 12.55 14.91 -4.78
N ASP A 51 12.29 16.06 -5.39
CA ASP A 51 12.72 17.36 -4.88
C ASP A 51 11.71 18.01 -3.89
N GLU A 52 10.58 17.34 -3.62
CA GLU A 52 9.58 17.84 -2.68
C GLU A 52 9.97 17.52 -1.23
N SER A 53 10.43 18.55 -0.51
CA SER A 53 10.90 18.42 0.89
C SER A 53 9.92 17.75 1.89
N ARG A 54 8.62 17.71 1.57
CA ARG A 54 7.59 17.06 2.41
C ARG A 54 7.38 15.59 2.10
N SER A 55 7.87 15.12 0.95
CA SER A 55 7.57 13.80 0.40
C SER A 55 8.82 12.95 0.18
N ASN A 56 10.02 13.46 0.54
CA ASN A 56 11.30 12.85 0.21
C ASN A 56 12.12 12.36 1.41
N THR A 57 11.54 12.26 2.61
CA THR A 57 12.26 11.65 3.75
C THR A 57 12.37 10.14 3.57
N LEU A 58 13.49 9.56 4.02
CA LEU A 58 13.88 8.18 3.70
C LEU A 58 12.86 7.09 4.09
N ASN A 59 12.10 7.28 5.17
CA ASN A 59 11.13 6.29 5.66
C ASN A 59 9.68 6.61 5.30
N GLN A 60 9.42 7.67 4.51
CA GLN A 60 8.11 7.88 3.88
C GLN A 60 7.95 6.95 2.67
N PRO A 61 6.71 6.58 2.33
CA PRO A 61 6.44 5.90 1.07
C PRO A 61 6.86 6.80 -0.10
N VAL A 62 7.38 6.19 -1.15
CA VAL A 62 7.58 6.90 -2.42
C VAL A 62 6.21 7.26 -3.01
N VAL A 63 6.06 8.51 -3.45
CA VAL A 63 4.83 9.02 -4.07
C VAL A 63 5.10 9.58 -5.45
N ALA A 64 4.06 9.97 -6.19
CA ALA A 64 4.19 10.58 -7.52
C ALA A 64 5.04 9.72 -8.48
N VAL A 65 4.76 8.41 -8.49
CA VAL A 65 5.34 7.43 -9.40
C VAL A 65 4.24 6.88 -10.30
N THR A 66 4.60 6.46 -11.51
CA THR A 66 3.64 5.83 -12.42
C THR A 66 3.59 4.32 -12.19
N TRP A 67 2.49 3.70 -12.60
CA TRP A 67 2.37 2.24 -12.62
C TRP A 67 3.52 1.56 -13.38
N PHE A 68 4.00 2.16 -14.49
CA PHE A 68 5.12 1.63 -15.28
C PHE A 68 6.43 1.66 -14.48
N MET A 69 6.72 2.77 -13.79
CA MET A 69 7.90 2.88 -12.93
C MET A 69 7.85 1.82 -11.82
N CYS A 70 6.69 1.61 -11.19
CA CYS A 70 6.55 0.60 -10.15
C CYS A 70 6.80 -0.82 -10.68
N ARG A 71 6.30 -1.14 -11.88
CA ARG A 71 6.56 -2.45 -12.52
C ARG A 71 8.05 -2.64 -12.81
N ASP A 72 8.72 -1.62 -13.31
CA ASP A 72 10.13 -1.69 -13.66
C ASP A 72 11.02 -1.77 -12.39
N PHE A 73 10.62 -1.07 -11.31
CA PHE A 73 11.21 -1.24 -9.97
C PHE A 73 11.06 -2.67 -9.44
N CYS A 74 9.88 -3.28 -9.55
CA CYS A 74 9.65 -4.66 -9.15
C CYS A 74 10.54 -5.66 -9.93
N ALA A 75 10.69 -5.44 -11.24
CA ALA A 75 11.57 -6.27 -12.07
C ALA A 75 13.05 -6.12 -11.66
N TRP A 76 13.49 -4.89 -11.38
CA TRP A 76 14.83 -4.65 -10.83
C TRP A 76 15.03 -5.32 -9.48
N LEU A 77 14.09 -5.17 -8.54
CA LEU A 77 14.18 -5.72 -7.20
C LEU A 77 14.19 -7.25 -7.22
N THR A 78 13.44 -7.87 -8.14
CA THR A 78 13.49 -9.32 -8.40
C THR A 78 14.92 -9.76 -8.74
N GLN A 79 15.62 -9.04 -9.61
CA GLN A 79 17.01 -9.36 -9.97
C GLN A 79 17.96 -9.17 -8.78
N GLN A 80 17.80 -8.08 -8.01
CA GLN A 80 18.63 -7.83 -6.83
C GLN A 80 18.48 -8.91 -5.76
N LEU A 81 17.28 -9.47 -5.64
CA LEU A 81 16.94 -10.48 -4.63
C LEU A 81 16.90 -11.90 -5.19
N ALA A 82 17.37 -12.15 -6.41
CA ALA A 82 17.32 -13.48 -7.03
C ALA A 82 18.01 -14.57 -6.20
N GLY A 83 19.05 -14.23 -5.43
CA GLY A 83 19.72 -15.16 -4.50
C GLY A 83 19.02 -15.36 -3.16
N ALA A 84 18.00 -14.55 -2.85
CA ALA A 84 17.23 -14.61 -1.61
C ALA A 84 15.78 -15.07 -1.83
N LEU A 85 15.25 -14.91 -3.05
CA LEU A 85 13.93 -15.40 -3.44
C LEU A 85 13.95 -16.92 -3.65
N PRO A 86 12.86 -17.63 -3.29
CA PRO A 86 12.73 -19.02 -3.67
C PRO A 86 12.72 -19.19 -5.20
N GLU A 87 13.11 -20.37 -5.67
CA GLU A 87 13.14 -20.67 -7.10
C GLU A 87 11.77 -20.45 -7.76
N GLY A 88 11.75 -19.70 -8.86
CA GLY A 88 10.54 -19.38 -9.62
C GLY A 88 9.69 -18.23 -9.06
N TYR A 89 10.11 -17.60 -7.96
CA TYR A 89 9.42 -16.43 -7.41
C TYR A 89 9.94 -15.12 -8.02
N GLU A 90 9.02 -14.18 -8.19
CA GLU A 90 9.30 -12.82 -8.62
C GLU A 90 8.62 -11.81 -7.68
N ILE A 91 9.13 -10.59 -7.68
CA ILE A 91 8.48 -9.44 -7.05
C ILE A 91 7.74 -8.70 -8.15
N ARG A 92 6.45 -8.43 -7.91
CA ARG A 92 5.56 -7.70 -8.82
C ARG A 92 4.53 -6.90 -8.03
N LEU A 93 3.80 -6.04 -8.73
CA LEU A 93 2.60 -5.41 -8.18
C LEU A 93 1.57 -6.48 -7.81
N PRO A 94 0.87 -6.32 -6.67
CA PRO A 94 -0.25 -7.19 -6.34
C PRO A 94 -1.38 -6.99 -7.37
N THR A 95 -2.14 -8.04 -7.61
CA THR A 95 -3.47 -7.88 -8.22
C THR A 95 -4.42 -7.26 -7.19
N GLU A 96 -5.51 -6.63 -7.64
CA GLU A 96 -6.55 -6.09 -6.75
C GLU A 96 -7.06 -7.17 -5.77
N ALA A 97 -7.26 -8.39 -6.25
CA ALA A 97 -7.70 -9.52 -5.42
C ALA A 97 -6.66 -9.93 -4.37
N GLU A 98 -5.37 -9.96 -4.71
CA GLU A 98 -4.30 -10.22 -3.74
C GLU A 98 -4.16 -9.10 -2.72
N TRP A 99 -4.34 -7.85 -3.14
CA TRP A 99 -4.32 -6.72 -2.23
C TRP A 99 -5.52 -6.76 -1.27
N GLU A 100 -6.74 -7.01 -1.76
CA GLU A 100 -7.94 -7.12 -0.93
C GLU A 100 -7.85 -8.30 0.05
N VAL A 101 -7.36 -9.47 -0.40
CA VAL A 101 -7.16 -10.62 0.50
C VAL A 101 -6.15 -10.30 1.59
N ALA A 102 -5.04 -9.64 1.26
CA ALA A 102 -4.06 -9.23 2.25
C ALA A 102 -4.63 -8.20 3.23
N ALA A 103 -5.43 -7.24 2.74
CA ALA A 103 -6.01 -6.17 3.54
C ALA A 103 -7.14 -6.66 4.44
N ALA A 104 -8.07 -7.47 3.94
CA ALA A 104 -9.37 -7.67 4.55
C ALA A 104 -9.62 -9.08 5.09
N TYR A 105 -8.76 -10.08 4.85
CA TYR A 105 -9.04 -11.46 5.27
C TYR A 105 -8.10 -11.95 6.38
N ASP A 106 -8.65 -12.74 7.31
CA ASP A 106 -7.86 -13.44 8.32
C ASP A 106 -7.29 -14.78 7.81
N GLY A 107 -6.42 -15.41 8.61
CA GLY A 107 -5.82 -16.71 8.28
C GLY A 107 -6.82 -17.89 8.22
N ARG A 108 -8.11 -17.65 8.51
CA ARG A 108 -9.20 -18.62 8.37
C ARG A 108 -10.10 -18.30 7.17
N GLY A 109 -9.82 -17.23 6.43
CA GLY A 109 -10.60 -16.79 5.28
C GLY A 109 -11.84 -15.97 5.63
N ASN A 110 -11.94 -15.42 6.84
CA ASN A 110 -13.04 -14.51 7.19
C ASN A 110 -12.69 -13.08 6.74
N ARG A 111 -13.61 -12.43 6.01
CA ARG A 111 -13.51 -10.99 5.68
C ARG A 111 -13.74 -10.15 6.94
N ARG A 112 -12.99 -9.06 7.06
CA ARG A 112 -13.03 -8.03 8.10
C ARG A 112 -13.43 -6.71 7.48
N MET A 113 -14.04 -5.84 8.27
CA MET A 113 -14.41 -4.49 7.83
C MET A 113 -13.19 -3.59 7.62
N TYR A 114 -12.20 -3.67 8.50
CA TYR A 114 -10.93 -2.96 8.40
C TYR A 114 -9.76 -3.95 8.51
N PRO A 115 -8.53 -3.57 8.10
CA PRO A 115 -7.38 -4.47 8.22
C PRO A 115 -7.16 -5.03 9.62
N TRP A 116 -7.35 -4.20 10.64
CA TRP A 116 -7.20 -4.55 12.04
C TRP A 116 -8.40 -5.31 12.64
N GLY A 117 -9.51 -5.45 11.92
CA GLY A 117 -10.73 -6.12 12.39
C GLY A 117 -11.97 -5.27 12.19
N ASP A 118 -13.09 -5.70 12.79
CA ASP A 118 -14.38 -5.00 12.67
C ASP A 118 -14.54 -3.85 13.66
N THR A 119 -13.73 -3.86 14.73
CA THR A 119 -13.70 -2.85 15.77
C THR A 119 -12.27 -2.65 16.27
N PRO A 120 -11.91 -1.46 16.77
CA PRO A 120 -12.71 -0.24 16.81
C PRO A 120 -12.85 0.43 15.43
N GLU A 121 -13.71 1.44 15.35
CA GLU A 121 -13.77 2.36 14.21
C GLU A 121 -12.39 3.02 13.94
N PRO A 122 -12.08 3.38 12.68
CA PRO A 122 -10.81 3.98 12.31
C PRO A 122 -10.50 5.25 13.11
N ASN A 123 -9.27 5.33 13.61
CA ASN A 123 -8.71 6.53 14.23
C ASN A 123 -7.22 6.66 13.86
N ALA A 124 -6.55 7.70 14.37
CA ALA A 124 -5.16 7.99 14.05
C ALA A 124 -4.15 6.89 14.46
N ASP A 125 -4.49 5.97 15.37
CA ASP A 125 -3.65 4.83 15.73
C ASP A 125 -3.67 3.73 14.66
N HIS A 126 -4.73 3.71 13.83
CA HIS A 126 -4.99 2.66 12.85
C HIS A 126 -4.65 3.06 11.42
N ALA A 127 -4.84 4.32 11.04
CA ALA A 127 -4.60 4.75 9.67
C ALA A 127 -4.29 6.25 9.60
N ILE A 128 -3.53 6.62 8.56
CA ILE A 128 -3.28 8.01 8.20
C ILE A 128 -4.31 8.42 7.16
N PHE A 129 -5.34 9.17 7.56
CA PHE A 129 -6.39 9.64 6.67
C PHE A 129 -6.78 11.07 7.01
N ALA A 130 -7.39 11.76 6.05
CA ALA A 130 -8.02 13.05 6.34
C ALA A 130 -9.26 12.80 7.22
N ASP A 131 -9.27 13.35 8.44
CA ASP A 131 -10.45 13.23 9.30
C ASP A 131 -11.64 14.05 8.76
N ALA A 132 -12.80 13.90 9.39
CA ALA A 132 -14.02 14.61 9.00
C ALA A 132 -13.91 16.15 9.13
N GLN A 133 -12.87 16.65 9.79
CA GLN A 133 -12.55 18.07 9.95
C GLN A 133 -11.52 18.55 8.92
N GLY A 134 -11.08 17.67 8.01
CA GLY A 134 -10.09 17.97 6.97
C GLY A 134 -8.66 18.04 7.50
N ASN A 135 -8.40 17.57 8.72
CA ASN A 135 -7.04 17.48 9.23
C ASN A 135 -6.32 16.37 8.48
N ASN A 136 -5.34 16.77 7.68
CA ASN A 136 -4.43 15.89 6.97
C ASN A 136 -3.01 16.39 7.23
N LEU A 137 -2.05 15.47 7.30
CA LEU A 137 -0.62 15.79 7.39
C LEU A 137 -0.12 16.58 6.18
N GLY A 138 -0.88 16.56 5.07
CA GLY A 138 -0.52 17.26 3.82
C GLY A 138 0.66 16.61 3.09
N ALA A 139 1.06 15.43 3.54
CA ALA A 139 2.06 14.54 2.99
C ALA A 139 1.88 13.15 3.62
N ALA A 140 2.51 12.13 3.03
CA ALA A 140 2.53 10.79 3.59
C ALA A 140 3.27 10.76 4.94
N ALA A 141 2.83 9.90 5.87
CA ALA A 141 3.58 9.63 7.09
C ALA A 141 4.68 8.59 6.83
N PRO A 142 5.71 8.50 7.70
CA PRO A 142 6.62 7.36 7.69
C PRO A 142 5.85 6.04 7.76
N VAL A 143 6.29 5.05 6.99
CA VAL A 143 5.60 3.75 6.92
C VAL A 143 5.60 3.03 8.27
N GLY A 144 4.54 2.29 8.56
CA GLY A 144 4.40 1.43 9.73
C GLY A 144 4.21 2.18 11.05
N VAL A 145 3.89 3.48 11.03
CA VAL A 145 3.64 4.27 12.24
C VAL A 145 2.33 3.89 12.93
N CYS A 146 1.30 3.52 12.16
CA CYS A 146 0.01 3.07 12.67
C CYS A 146 0.05 1.56 12.98
N VAL A 147 0.78 1.16 14.03
CA VAL A 147 1.00 -0.25 14.36
C VAL A 147 -0.31 -0.99 14.65
N ALA A 148 -1.30 -0.32 15.24
CA ALA A 148 -2.62 -0.90 15.50
C ALA A 148 -3.45 -1.13 14.22
N GLY A 149 -3.03 -0.54 13.11
CA GLY A 149 -3.67 -0.65 11.80
C GLY A 149 -3.30 -1.86 10.96
N ALA A 150 -2.42 -2.74 11.47
CA ALA A 150 -1.92 -3.86 10.68
C ALA A 150 -3.03 -4.85 10.32
N ALA A 151 -2.98 -5.33 9.08
CA ALA A 151 -3.78 -6.43 8.58
C ALA A 151 -3.48 -7.74 9.30
N ALA A 152 -4.37 -8.74 9.15
CA ALA A 152 -4.20 -10.05 9.77
C ALA A 152 -2.87 -10.74 9.40
N CYS A 153 -2.40 -10.53 8.17
CA CYS A 153 -1.14 -11.06 7.66
C CYS A 153 0.10 -10.27 8.12
N GLY A 154 -0.11 -9.15 8.83
CA GLY A 154 0.95 -8.27 9.34
C GLY A 154 1.36 -7.14 8.40
N ALA A 155 0.74 -7.03 7.22
CA ALA A 155 0.90 -5.86 6.34
C ALA A 155 0.35 -4.61 7.03
N ALA A 156 1.10 -3.52 6.99
CA ALA A 156 0.76 -2.22 7.57
C ALA A 156 0.43 -1.22 6.47
N ASP A 157 -0.24 -0.13 6.85
CA ASP A 157 -0.64 0.97 5.97
C ASP A 157 -1.55 0.56 4.79
N MET A 158 -2.17 -0.62 4.84
CA MET A 158 -3.20 -1.05 3.87
C MET A 158 -4.44 -0.14 3.86
N ALA A 159 -4.60 0.69 4.89
CA ALA A 159 -5.60 1.74 4.95
C ALA A 159 -4.93 3.10 5.17
N GLY A 160 -5.20 4.05 4.26
CA GLY A 160 -4.67 5.40 4.33
C GLY A 160 -3.22 5.53 3.84
N ASN A 161 -2.56 6.61 4.26
CA ASN A 161 -1.22 7.03 3.85
C ASN A 161 -1.09 7.37 2.36
N VAL A 162 -1.05 6.36 1.48
CA VAL A 162 -0.93 6.49 0.02
C VAL A 162 -1.80 5.47 -0.69
N PHE A 163 -2.17 5.75 -1.94
CA PHE A 163 -2.85 4.76 -2.79
C PHE A 163 -1.84 3.74 -3.32
N GLU A 164 -2.29 2.49 -3.46
CA GLU A 164 -1.53 1.34 -3.97
C GLU A 164 -2.23 0.69 -5.15
#